data_AF-A0A937WBP2-F1
#
_entry.id   AF-A0A937WBP2-F1
#
_cell.length_a   1.000
_cell.length_b   1.000
_cell.length_c   1.000
_cell.angle_alpha   90.00
_cell.angle_beta   90.00
_cell.angle_gamma   90.00
#
_symmetry.space_group_name_H-M   'P 1'
#
loop_
_entity.id
_entity.type
_entity.pdbx_description
1 polymer ?
#
loop_
_entity_poly.entity_id
_entity_poly.type
_entity_poly.pdbx_seq_one_letter_code
_entity_poly.pdbx_strand_id
1 'polypeptide(L)'
;MREISAVLSDEIASKLEVLSKEMEVSKDTIIEDSLREYLSKLEPNKPEELMSLRVKRSNQKGNFNPVGFGMWKDREDMDDSAQWVRNLREREWKR
;
A
#
# COMPACT_ATOMS: atom_id res chain seq x y z
N MET A 1 -8.12 -13.02 10.01
CA MET A 1 -8.32 -11.57 9.76
C MET A 1 -7.01 -10.88 10.11
N ARG A 2 -6.49 -10.02 9.23
CA ARG A 2 -5.28 -9.23 9.53
C ARG A 2 -5.76 -7.86 10.02
N GLU A 3 -5.31 -7.43 11.19
CA GLU A 3 -5.61 -6.09 11.71
C GLU A 3 -4.59 -5.10 11.16
N ILE A 4 -5.07 -3.96 10.67
CA ILE A 4 -4.23 -2.87 10.17
C ILE A 4 -4.58 -1.63 10.99
N SER A 5 -3.60 -1.12 11.74
CA SER A 5 -3.73 0.16 12.45
C SER A 5 -3.16 1.29 11.61
N ALA A 6 -3.94 2.34 11.38
CA ALA A 6 -3.49 3.56 10.74
C ALA A 6 -3.74 4.76 11.65
N VAL A 7 -2.81 5.72 11.66
CA VAL A 7 -2.98 7.00 12.34
C VAL A 7 -3.46 8.02 11.32
N LEU A 8 -4.61 8.63 11.60
CA LEU A 8 -5.19 9.70 10.79
C LEU A 8 -4.96 11.03 11.50
N SER A 9 -4.91 12.13 10.72
CA SER A 9 -4.90 13.47 11.32
C SER A 9 -6.27 13.78 11.95
N ASP A 10 -6.28 14.64 12.96
CA ASP A 10 -7.50 15.05 13.67
C ASP A 10 -8.56 15.64 12.72
N GLU A 11 -8.12 16.35 11.69
CA GLU A 11 -9.01 16.90 10.66
C GLU A 11 -9.71 15.80 9.87
N ILE A 12 -8.97 14.75 9.47
CA ILE A 12 -9.53 13.62 8.71
C ILE A 12 -10.46 12.79 9.59
N ALA A 13 -10.08 12.55 10.85
CA ALA A 13 -10.91 11.84 11.81
C ALA A 13 -12.24 12.57 12.05
N SER A 14 -12.20 13.90 12.20
CA SER A 14 -13.40 14.72 12.39
C SER A 14 -14.34 14.66 11.17
N LYS A 15 -13.78 14.73 9.96
CA LYS A 15 -14.57 14.60 8.72
C LYS A 15 -15.22 13.22 8.60
N LEU A 16 -14.50 12.16 8.98
CA LEU A 16 -15.01 10.79 8.96
C LEU A 16 -16.20 10.61 9.92
N GLU A 17 -16.16 11.26 11.09
CA GLU A 17 -17.29 11.24 12.04
C GLU A 17 -18.53 11.95 11.52
N VAL A 18 -18.35 13.09 10.84
CA VAL A 18 -19.47 13.80 10.20
C VAL A 18 -20.11 12.93 9.14
N LEU A 19 -19.32 12.34 8.25
CA LEU A 19 -19.81 11.46 7.18
C LEU A 19 -20.53 10.22 7.72
N SER A 20 -19.99 9.61 8.78
CA SER A 20 -20.62 8.46 9.43
C SER A 20 -22.00 8.80 10.00
N LYS A 21 -22.16 10.00 10.60
CA LYS A 21 -23.45 10.46 11.12
C LYS A 21 -24.43 10.81 10.00
N GLU A 22 -23.97 11.45 8.94
CA GLU A 22 -24.81 11.90 7.83
C GLU A 22 -25.34 10.73 7.01
N MET A 23 -24.52 9.69 6.82
CA MET A 23 -24.89 8.51 6.04
C MET A 23 -25.55 7.40 6.87
N GLU A 24 -25.63 7.53 8.20
CA GLU A 24 -26.07 6.49 9.14
C GLU A 24 -25.31 5.15 8.98
N VAL A 25 -24.04 5.22 8.56
CA VAL A 25 -23.18 4.06 8.28
C VAL A 25 -21.96 4.08 9.19
N SER A 26 -21.47 2.90 9.56
CA SER A 26 -20.29 2.76 10.42
C SER A 26 -19.01 3.29 9.75
N LYS A 27 -18.08 3.81 10.56
CA LYS A 27 -16.77 4.28 10.10
C LYS A 27 -16.00 3.19 9.34
N ASP A 28 -16.07 1.96 9.82
CA ASP A 28 -15.35 0.83 9.22
C ASP A 28 -15.90 0.51 7.83
N THR A 29 -17.23 0.52 7.66
CA THR A 29 -17.87 0.30 6.35
C THR A 29 -17.47 1.38 5.34
N ILE A 30 -17.42 2.65 5.77
CA ILE A 30 -16.97 3.76 4.91
C ILE A 30 -15.52 3.58 4.49
N ILE A 31 -14.65 3.17 5.41
CA ILE A 31 -13.23 2.91 5.14
C ILE A 31 -13.09 1.72 4.18
N GLU A 32 -13.81 0.62 4.42
CA GLU A 32 -13.77 -0.57 3.57
C GLU A 32 -14.22 -0.27 2.14
N ASP A 33 -15.34 0.43 1.96
CA ASP A 33 -15.86 0.79 0.64
C ASP A 33 -14.91 1.74 -0.09
N SER A 34 -14.36 2.73 0.63
CA SER A 34 -13.37 3.67 0.07
C SER A 34 -12.09 2.96 -0.37
N LEU A 35 -11.57 2.04 0.45
CA LEU A 35 -10.39 1.25 0.11
C LEU A 35 -10.67 0.30 -1.06
N ARG A 36 -11.84 -0.32 -1.10
CA ARG A 36 -12.27 -1.17 -2.23
C ARG A 36 -12.32 -0.38 -3.52
N GLU A 37 -12.93 0.80 -3.49
CA GLU A 37 -12.98 1.71 -4.65
C GLU A 37 -11.57 2.13 -5.08
N TYR A 38 -10.72 2.53 -4.13
CA TYR A 38 -9.34 2.92 -4.40
C TYR A 38 -8.52 1.79 -5.03
N LEU A 39 -8.64 0.57 -4.49
CA LEU A 39 -7.94 -0.61 -5.01
C LEU A 39 -8.46 -0.99 -6.40
N SER A 40 -9.77 -0.92 -6.65
CA SER A 40 -10.33 -1.18 -7.98
C SER A 40 -9.86 -0.18 -9.06
N LYS A 41 -9.50 1.05 -8.66
CA LYS A 41 -8.88 2.05 -9.56
C LYS A 41 -7.39 1.78 -9.80
N LEU A 42 -6.74 1.06 -8.88
CA LEU A 42 -5.33 0.68 -9.00
C LEU A 42 -5.14 -0.62 -9.76
N GLU A 43 -6.13 -1.51 -9.76
CA GLU A 43 -6.14 -2.72 -10.59
C GLU A 43 -6.41 -2.33 -12.05
N PRO A 44 -5.41 -2.37 -12.95
CA PRO A 44 -5.57 -1.91 -14.31
C PRO A 44 -6.41 -2.92 -15.08
N ASN A 45 -7.71 -2.65 -15.23
CA ASN A 45 -8.62 -3.49 -15.99
C ASN A 45 -8.39 -3.48 -17.52
N LYS A 46 -7.35 -2.80 -18.04
CA LYS A 46 -7.01 -2.84 -19.47
C LYS A 46 -5.49 -2.75 -19.70
N PRO A 47 -4.87 -3.69 -20.43
CA PRO A 47 -3.45 -3.63 -20.78
C PRO A 47 -3.07 -2.40 -21.62
N GLU A 48 -4.03 -1.76 -22.30
CA GLU A 48 -3.82 -0.57 -23.13
C GLU A 48 -3.67 0.73 -22.30
N GLU A 49 -4.31 0.83 -21.13
CA GLU A 49 -4.19 2.00 -20.24
C GLU A 49 -2.88 2.01 -19.44
N LEU A 50 -2.26 0.84 -19.24
CA LEU A 50 -0.91 0.72 -18.67
C LEU A 50 0.14 1.42 -19.55
N MET A 51 -0.01 1.42 -20.87
CA MET A 51 0.89 2.17 -21.77
C MET A 51 0.66 3.68 -21.68
N SER A 52 -0.59 4.15 -21.59
CA SER A 52 -0.90 5.59 -21.57
C SER A 52 -0.63 6.26 -20.21
N LEU A 53 -0.82 5.54 -19.09
CA LEU A 53 -0.44 6.00 -17.75
C LEU A 53 1.08 6.08 -17.56
N ARG A 54 1.84 5.19 -18.22
CA ARG A 54 3.31 5.24 -18.23
C ARG A 54 3.84 6.49 -18.93
N VAL A 55 3.14 6.96 -19.96
CA VAL A 55 3.50 8.20 -20.68
C VAL A 55 3.14 9.45 -19.87
N LYS A 56 1.97 9.50 -19.22
CA LYS A 56 1.55 10.69 -18.45
C LYS A 56 2.33 10.92 -17.15
N ARG A 57 2.86 9.87 -16.51
CA ARG A 57 3.73 9.98 -15.32
C ARG A 57 5.14 10.50 -15.62
N SER A 58 5.51 10.70 -16.89
CA SER A 58 6.85 11.20 -17.25
C SER A 58 7.03 12.72 -17.07
N ASN A 59 5.94 13.49 -16.91
CA ASN A 59 5.98 14.96 -16.88
C ASN A 59 5.85 15.60 -15.49
N GLN A 60 5.78 14.83 -14.40
CA GLN A 60 5.95 15.37 -13.04
C GLN A 60 7.20 14.78 -12.40
N LYS A 61 8.29 15.54 -12.47
CA LYS A 61 9.55 15.31 -11.74
C LYS A 61 9.29 15.31 -10.23
N GLY A 62 9.11 14.12 -9.71
CA GLY A 62 9.62 13.70 -8.41
C GLY A 62 10.10 12.28 -8.63
N ASN A 63 11.33 12.11 -9.11
CA ASN A 63 11.88 10.81 -9.47
C ASN A 63 12.23 10.04 -8.18
N PHE A 64 11.20 9.65 -7.41
CA PHE A 64 11.36 8.67 -6.34
C PHE A 64 11.38 7.30 -7.00
N ASN A 65 12.54 7.00 -7.60
CA ASN A 65 12.91 5.66 -8.04
C ASN A 65 14.02 5.18 -7.09
N PRO A 66 13.71 4.89 -5.81
CA PRO A 66 14.69 4.29 -4.91
C PRO A 66 15.10 2.95 -5.53
N VAL A 67 16.36 2.87 -5.93
CA VAL A 67 16.97 1.63 -6.43
C VAL A 67 16.67 0.52 -5.42
N GLY A 68 15.84 -0.46 -5.81
CA GLY A 68 15.47 -1.59 -4.94
C GLY A 68 13.98 -1.77 -4.68
N PHE A 69 13.12 -0.77 -4.86
CA PHE A 69 11.66 -0.97 -4.71
C PHE A 69 11.12 -1.80 -5.89
N GLY A 70 10.61 -2.99 -5.60
CA GLY A 70 10.14 -3.97 -6.60
C GLY A 70 11.15 -5.06 -6.94
N MET A 71 12.46 -4.82 -6.75
CA MET A 71 13.49 -5.87 -6.95
C MET A 71 13.36 -7.02 -5.94
N TRP A 72 12.73 -6.74 -4.80
CA TRP A 72 12.53 -7.70 -3.72
C TRP A 72 11.12 -8.29 -3.71
N LYS A 73 10.25 -7.85 -4.63
CA LYS A 73 8.86 -8.32 -4.72
C LYS A 73 8.79 -9.81 -5.06
N ASP A 74 9.69 -10.27 -5.93
CA ASP A 74 9.70 -11.65 -6.44
C ASP A 74 10.66 -12.55 -5.64
N ARG A 75 11.23 -12.04 -4.54
CA ARG A 75 12.13 -12.77 -3.66
C ARG A 75 11.34 -13.45 -2.54
N GLU A 76 11.28 -14.78 -2.57
CA GLU A 76 10.61 -15.58 -1.54
C GLU A 76 11.16 -15.30 -0.13
N ASP A 77 12.45 -15.00 -0.01
CA ASP A 77 13.10 -14.69 1.27
C ASP A 77 12.78 -13.29 1.81
N MET A 78 12.09 -12.44 1.05
CA MET A 78 11.60 -11.13 1.48
C MET A 78 10.14 -11.12 1.94
N ASP A 79 9.47 -12.28 1.90
CA ASP A 79 8.15 -12.46 2.50
C ASP A 79 8.21 -12.36 4.04
N ASP A 80 9.30 -12.88 4.65
CA ASP A 80 9.65 -12.66 6.06
C ASP A 80 11.11 -12.20 6.20
N SER A 81 11.29 -10.89 6.09
CA SER A 81 12.60 -10.25 6.21
C SER A 81 13.28 -10.47 7.58
N ALA A 82 12.52 -10.64 8.66
CA ALA A 82 13.08 -10.85 9.99
C ALA A 82 13.66 -12.26 10.13
N GLN A 83 12.95 -13.27 9.60
CA GLN A 83 13.42 -14.64 9.55
C GLN A 83 14.63 -14.78 8.63
N TRP A 84 14.66 -14.07 7.50
CA TRP A 84 15.82 -14.04 6.60
C TRP A 84 17.10 -13.52 7.29
N VAL A 85 17.04 -12.38 7.97
CA VAL A 85 18.19 -11.82 8.71
C VAL A 85 18.66 -12.76 9.81
N ARG A 86 17.73 -13.41 10.52
CA ARG A 86 18.05 -14.38 11.57
C ARG A 86 18.85 -15.55 11.02
N ASN A 87 18.35 -16.17 9.95
CA ASN A 87 19.01 -17.29 9.28
C ASN A 87 20.39 -16.89 8.72
N LEU A 88 20.49 -15.70 8.14
CA LEU A 88 21.76 -15.16 7.64
C LEU A 88 22.80 -15.00 8.76
N ARG A 89 22.40 -14.45 9.92
CA ARG A 89 23.27 -14.31 11.09
C ARG A 89 23.70 -15.67 11.65
N GLU A 90 22.81 -16.66 11.68
CA GLU A 90 23.20 -18.00 12.14
C GLU A 90 24.20 -18.66 11.18
N ARG A 91 24.03 -18.49 9.87
CA ARG A 91 24.91 -19.08 8.86
C ARG A 91 26.28 -18.42 8.80
N GLU A 92 26.34 -17.08 8.80
CA GLU A 92 27.58 -16.35 8.54
C GLU A 92 28.38 -16.02 9.80
N TRP A 93 27.71 -15.92 10.96
CA TRP A 93 28.33 -15.42 12.19
C TRP A 93 28.58 -16.49 13.26
N LYS A 94 28.01 -17.70 13.15
CA LYS A 94 28.38 -18.86 13.99
C LYS A 94 29.51 -19.68 13.36
N ARG A 95 30.52 -19.01 12.78
CA ARG A 95 31.79 -19.62 12.39
C ARG A 95 32.69 -19.82 13.61
#